data_AF-A0A1Y6FSP5-F1
#
_entry.id   AF-A0A1Y6FSP5-F1
#
_cell.length_a   1.000
_cell.length_b   1.000
_cell.length_c   1.000
_cell.angle_alpha   90.00
_cell.angle_beta   90.00
_cell.angle_gamma   90.00
#
_symmetry.space_group_name_H-M   'P 1'
#
loop_
_entity.id
_entity.type
_entity.pdbx_description
1 polymer ?
#
loop_
_entity_poly.entity_id
_entity_poly.type
_entity_poly.pdbx_seq_one_letter_code
_entity_poly.pdbx_strand_id
1 'polypeptide(L)'
;MYNHNLNTRQSTGKLMVFVFGGEKVKPIIGAKVTITGHNQNVTLETNESGQTQTVVLPAGEPYFAYSVNVSAIGYNSVKLEGVQVVPNTTGIQEIQMTLSIQTDNDRSTEEYKITPHKLTQPEAIKPVIDPIVIPDPQPKPLPHPQSLPDGSPIGLLIPEYIIVHCGAPQEPAAKIKVKFTDYITKVACAEIHPAWHPEALKANILCITSYTLNKIFTQAYLGFDVTCLKQFDFRYNHFQTTYKNIIELVDTLFNQYIKHPDHEKKQPLLTEYRAHYTRKKPCKLGQFKSQELAKKGYNYLDILNYFYDLCFGPIRITSGSGVIFRGRPTPTLETILKEGSSGSDVRKIQVMLNEISKRYRKIPKIKEDGNFINITTEAVKTFQQIFSIPQDGNVDFRTWYKISSLYYSILATYR
;
A
#
# COMPACT_ATOMS: atom_id res chain seq x y z
N MET A 1 43.40 20.06 -8.06
CA MET A 1 42.73 21.37 -7.90
C MET A 1 41.53 21.40 -8.83
N TYR A 2 40.34 21.09 -8.30
CA TYR A 2 39.09 21.30 -9.03
C TYR A 2 38.37 22.47 -8.37
N ASN A 3 38.30 23.59 -9.08
CA ASN A 3 37.43 24.70 -8.74
C ASN A 3 35.98 24.23 -8.85
N HIS A 4 35.24 24.26 -7.75
CA HIS A 4 33.78 24.19 -7.76
C HIS A 4 33.25 25.48 -7.13
N ASN A 5 33.12 26.50 -7.96
CA ASN A 5 32.12 27.53 -7.74
C ASN A 5 30.96 27.24 -8.69
N LEU A 6 29.75 27.07 -8.13
CA LEU A 6 28.44 27.46 -8.69
C LEU A 6 27.35 26.82 -7.80
N ASN A 7 26.69 27.66 -7.01
CA ASN A 7 25.45 27.41 -6.24
C ASN A 7 24.71 26.10 -6.59
N THR A 8 24.95 25.03 -5.83
CA THR A 8 24.08 23.86 -5.84
C THR A 8 22.71 24.30 -5.32
N ARG A 9 21.75 24.46 -6.23
CA ARG A 9 20.34 24.67 -5.89
C ARG A 9 19.93 23.54 -4.95
N GLN A 10 19.61 23.86 -3.70
CA GLN A 10 19.21 22.88 -2.70
C GLN A 10 18.03 22.07 -3.27
N SER A 11 18.19 20.75 -3.37
CA SER A 11 17.11 19.87 -3.77
C SER A 11 15.97 19.93 -2.76
N THR A 12 14.74 19.77 -3.23
CA THR A 12 13.53 19.88 -2.41
C THR A 12 12.61 18.70 -2.63
N GLY A 13 11.90 18.32 -1.58
CA GLY A 13 10.74 17.42 -1.66
C GLY A 13 9.47 18.15 -1.21
N LYS A 14 8.32 17.53 -1.45
CA LYS A 14 7.03 18.03 -0.99
C LYS A 14 6.51 17.13 0.13
N LEU A 15 5.88 17.73 1.15
CA LEU A 15 5.25 17.02 2.25
C LEU A 15 3.85 17.56 2.49
N MET A 16 2.88 16.66 2.63
CA MET A 16 1.54 16.94 3.12
C MET A 16 1.30 16.08 4.36
N VAL A 17 0.70 16.66 5.41
CA VAL A 17 0.29 15.92 6.60
C VAL A 17 -1.22 15.67 6.55
N PHE A 18 -1.63 14.42 6.74
CA PHE A 18 -3.03 14.03 6.85
C PHE A 18 -3.32 13.57 8.28
N VAL A 19 -4.21 14.30 8.95
CA VAL A 19 -4.57 14.10 10.36
C VAL A 19 -6.00 13.59 10.47
N PHE A 20 -6.18 12.49 11.19
CA PHE A 20 -7.49 11.85 11.36
C PHE A 20 -7.62 11.17 12.73
N GLY A 21 -8.86 10.97 13.18
CA GLY A 21 -9.21 10.11 14.30
C GLY A 21 -9.78 8.77 13.84
N GLY A 22 -9.57 7.72 14.65
CA GLY A 22 -10.01 6.35 14.34
C GLY A 22 -9.31 5.76 13.10
N GLU A 23 -9.92 4.76 12.44
CA GLU A 23 -9.35 4.06 11.27
C GLU A 23 -9.45 4.88 9.95
N LYS A 24 -8.91 6.10 9.90
CA LYS A 24 -8.98 7.03 8.75
C LYS A 24 -10.40 7.47 8.37
N VAL A 25 -11.37 7.31 9.27
CA VAL A 25 -12.80 7.58 8.99
C VAL A 25 -13.25 8.97 9.41
N LYS A 26 -12.47 9.66 10.27
CA LYS A 26 -12.82 10.98 10.81
C LYS A 26 -11.66 11.96 10.58
N PRO A 27 -11.65 12.71 9.48
CA PRO A 27 -10.69 13.78 9.28
C PRO A 27 -10.78 14.80 10.43
N ILE A 28 -9.63 15.28 10.93
CA ILE A 28 -9.60 16.29 11.99
C ILE A 28 -9.34 17.65 11.36
N ILE A 29 -10.33 18.54 11.43
CA ILE A 29 -10.31 19.89 10.86
C ILE A 29 -9.65 20.84 11.86
N GLY A 30 -8.82 21.77 11.38
CA GLY A 30 -8.18 22.79 12.21
C GLY A 30 -7.11 22.24 13.17
N ALA A 31 -6.60 21.04 12.93
CA ALA A 31 -5.45 20.52 13.67
C ALA A 31 -4.21 21.34 13.32
N LYS A 32 -3.52 21.85 14.33
CA LYS A 32 -2.28 22.59 14.17
C LYS A 32 -1.14 21.60 13.97
N VAL A 33 -0.45 21.70 12.84
CA VAL A 33 0.67 20.85 12.43
C VAL A 33 1.94 21.70 12.34
N THR A 34 2.97 21.36 13.12
CA THR A 34 4.26 22.03 13.12
C THR A 34 5.35 21.09 12.63
N ILE A 35 6.01 21.43 11.53
CA ILE A 35 7.08 20.66 10.91
C ILE A 35 8.42 21.37 11.19
N THR A 36 9.35 20.68 11.85
CA THR A 36 10.66 21.22 12.21
C THR A 36 11.81 20.34 11.72
N GLY A 37 12.90 20.96 11.27
CA GLY A 37 14.10 20.27 10.81
C GLY A 37 14.82 21.03 9.71
N HIS A 38 16.13 20.84 9.56
CA HIS A 38 16.93 21.45 8.49
C HIS A 38 16.72 22.98 8.33
N ASN A 39 16.76 23.71 9.45
CA ASN A 39 16.51 25.16 9.54
C ASN A 39 15.11 25.61 9.08
N GLN A 40 14.15 24.68 8.97
CA GLN A 40 12.76 24.97 8.72
C GLN A 40 11.94 24.82 10.00
N ASN A 41 10.97 25.71 10.17
CA ASN A 41 9.92 25.61 11.18
C ASN A 41 8.62 26.13 10.55
N VAL A 42 7.77 25.21 10.09
CA VAL A 42 6.56 25.53 9.32
C VAL A 42 5.35 25.09 10.12
N THR A 43 4.42 26.02 10.38
CA THR A 43 3.14 25.74 11.04
C THR A 43 2.01 25.83 10.02
N LEU A 44 1.14 24.83 10.00
CA LEU A 44 0.00 24.67 9.11
C LEU A 44 -1.23 24.27 9.91
N GLU A 45 -2.39 24.42 9.29
CA GLU A 45 -3.64 23.87 9.80
C GLU A 45 -4.25 22.90 8.79
N THR A 46 -5.00 21.92 9.27
CA THR A 46 -5.73 20.98 8.42
C THR A 46 -7.06 21.54 7.95
N ASN A 47 -7.40 21.27 6.69
CA ASN A 47 -8.67 21.63 6.07
C ASN A 47 -9.81 20.66 6.44
N GLU A 48 -10.96 20.80 5.79
CA GLU A 48 -12.14 19.92 5.98
C GLU A 48 -11.89 18.43 5.72
N SER A 49 -10.86 18.12 4.92
CA SER A 49 -10.42 16.75 4.63
C SER A 49 -9.32 16.27 5.58
N GLY A 50 -9.02 17.01 6.65
CA GLY A 50 -7.96 16.67 7.61
C GLY A 50 -6.55 16.82 7.05
N GLN A 51 -6.39 17.51 5.91
CA GLN A 51 -5.11 17.62 5.21
C GLN A 51 -4.54 19.03 5.33
N THR A 52 -3.24 19.15 5.54
CA THR A 52 -2.55 20.43 5.41
C THR A 52 -2.39 20.81 3.94
N GLN A 53 -2.12 22.08 3.65
CA GLN A 53 -1.50 22.43 2.38
C GLN A 53 -0.17 21.69 2.22
N THR A 54 0.19 21.35 0.97
CA THR A 54 1.49 20.74 0.68
C THR A 54 2.60 21.77 0.80
N VAL A 55 3.63 21.46 1.58
CA VAL A 55 4.80 22.33 1.75
C VAL A 55 6.00 21.81 0.98
N VAL A 56 6.81 22.72 0.46
CA VAL A 56 8.10 22.42 -0.16
C VAL A 56 9.16 22.55 0.91
N LEU A 57 9.94 21.49 1.11
CA LEU A 57 10.97 21.41 2.15
C LEU A 57 12.30 21.02 1.50
N PRO A 58 13.44 21.48 2.06
CA PRO A 58 14.74 20.91 1.72
C PRO A 58 14.75 19.38 1.77
N ALA A 59 15.44 18.76 0.82
CA ALA A 59 15.63 17.32 0.79
C ALA A 59 17.02 17.02 0.23
N GLY A 60 17.72 16.05 0.80
CA GLY A 60 18.97 15.52 0.25
C GLY A 60 18.83 14.06 -0.13
N GLU A 61 19.81 13.52 -0.86
CA GLU A 61 19.85 12.09 -1.16
C GLU A 61 20.30 11.30 0.09
N PRO A 62 19.62 10.21 0.48
CA PRO A 62 18.37 9.70 -0.11
C PRO A 62 17.11 10.40 0.44
N TYR A 63 17.18 11.01 1.63
CA TYR A 63 16.13 11.86 2.18
C TYR A 63 16.67 12.74 3.31
N PHE A 64 15.90 13.77 3.67
CA PHE A 64 16.04 14.50 4.93
C PHE A 64 14.93 14.13 5.91
N ALA A 65 15.25 14.19 7.20
CA ALA A 65 14.35 13.75 8.27
C ALA A 65 13.85 14.95 9.07
N TYR A 66 12.55 15.00 9.30
CA TYR A 66 11.85 16.07 10.00
C TYR A 66 11.12 15.54 11.24
N SER A 67 10.84 16.44 12.17
CA SER A 67 9.90 16.21 13.28
C SER A 67 8.57 16.87 12.95
N VAL A 68 7.47 16.18 13.21
CA VAL A 68 6.12 16.69 13.00
C VAL A 68 5.36 16.63 14.33
N ASN A 69 4.95 17.79 14.84
CA ASN A 69 4.12 17.92 16.03
C ASN A 69 2.69 18.29 15.61
N VAL A 70 1.70 17.58 16.14
CA VAL A 70 0.28 17.81 15.84
C VAL A 70 -0.49 18.01 17.13
N SER A 71 -1.31 19.06 17.18
CA SER A 71 -2.21 19.34 18.30
C SER A 71 -3.60 19.72 17.79
N ALA A 72 -4.64 19.19 18.41
CA ALA A 72 -6.04 19.50 18.09
C ALA A 72 -6.87 19.51 19.38
N ILE A 73 -7.95 20.29 19.40
CA ILE A 73 -8.86 20.36 20.55
C ILE A 73 -9.57 19.00 20.73
N GLY A 74 -9.56 18.47 21.95
CA GLY A 74 -10.18 17.18 22.29
C GLY A 74 -9.34 15.94 21.94
N TYR A 75 -8.09 16.11 21.52
CA TYR A 75 -7.17 15.02 21.20
C TYR A 75 -5.85 15.13 21.97
N ASN A 76 -5.20 13.99 22.20
CA ASN A 76 -3.83 13.95 22.69
C ASN A 76 -2.89 14.49 21.60
N SER A 77 -1.88 15.27 21.99
CA SER A 77 -0.91 15.79 21.03
C SER A 77 -0.04 14.65 20.51
N VAL A 78 0.38 14.70 19.26
CA VAL A 78 1.25 13.67 18.66
C VAL A 78 2.55 14.30 18.22
N LYS A 79 3.68 13.71 18.61
CA LYS A 79 5.01 14.06 18.12
C LYS A 79 5.59 12.88 17.35
N LEU A 80 5.88 13.09 16.07
CA LEU A 80 6.43 12.09 15.17
C LEU A 80 7.81 12.50 14.69
N GLU A 81 8.82 11.73 15.06
CA GLU A 81 10.21 11.95 14.63
C GLU A 81 10.58 11.08 13.43
N GLY A 82 11.41 11.62 12.54
CA GLY A 82 11.97 10.86 11.41
C GLY A 82 11.14 10.88 10.14
N VAL A 83 10.20 11.83 10.00
CA VAL A 83 9.39 12.01 8.78
C VAL A 83 10.29 12.30 7.59
N GLN A 84 10.18 11.46 6.56
CA GLN A 84 11.14 11.43 5.46
C GLN A 84 10.67 12.30 4.31
N VAL A 85 11.49 13.27 3.91
CA VAL A 85 11.26 14.10 2.73
C VAL A 85 12.30 13.73 1.67
N VAL A 86 11.84 13.14 0.57
CA VAL A 86 12.69 12.68 -0.54
C VAL A 86 12.68 13.69 -1.70
N PRO A 87 13.84 13.99 -2.32
CA PRO A 87 13.92 14.93 -3.45
C PRO A 87 12.96 14.60 -4.59
N ASN A 88 12.33 15.65 -5.15
CA ASN A 88 11.46 15.56 -6.33
C ASN A 88 10.24 14.63 -6.19
N THR A 89 9.82 14.33 -4.96
CA THR A 89 8.63 13.51 -4.68
C THR A 89 7.62 14.26 -3.82
N THR A 90 6.40 13.75 -3.77
CA THR A 90 5.35 14.22 -2.85
C THR A 90 5.09 13.15 -1.80
N GLY A 91 5.61 13.39 -0.60
CA GLY A 91 5.37 12.59 0.58
C GLY A 91 4.05 12.95 1.26
N ILE A 92 3.41 11.94 1.84
CA ILE A 92 2.21 12.03 2.65
C ILE A 92 2.54 11.41 4.01
N GLN A 93 2.47 12.23 5.05
CA GLN A 93 2.59 11.77 6.43
C GLN A 93 1.20 11.66 7.04
N GLU A 94 0.79 10.42 7.30
CA GLU A 94 -0.44 10.11 8.01
C GLU A 94 -0.19 10.15 9.52
N ILE A 95 -1.07 10.84 10.26
CA ILE A 95 -1.03 10.93 11.72
C ILE A 95 -2.43 10.66 12.27
N GLN A 96 -2.56 9.55 12.99
CA GLN A 96 -3.77 9.23 13.72
C GLN A 96 -3.70 9.87 15.12
N MET A 97 -4.75 10.59 15.52
CA MET A 97 -4.86 11.14 16.88
C MET A 97 -5.89 10.37 17.70
N THR A 98 -5.61 10.21 18.98
CA THR A 98 -6.51 9.61 19.98
C THR A 98 -7.25 10.70 20.74
N LEU A 99 -8.52 10.45 21.08
CA LEU A 99 -9.31 11.40 21.88
C LEU A 99 -8.69 11.54 23.26
N SER A 100 -8.62 12.78 23.76
CA SER A 100 -8.17 13.06 25.11
C SER A 100 -9.33 12.90 26.09
N ILE A 101 -9.12 12.13 27.16
CA ILE A 101 -10.10 11.92 28.24
C ILE A 101 -9.87 12.97 29.37
N GLN A 102 -8.81 13.78 29.28
CA GLN A 102 -8.39 14.71 30.33
C GLN A 102 -8.91 16.14 30.08
N THR A 103 -9.17 16.89 31.16
CA THR A 103 -9.55 18.32 31.13
C THR A 103 -8.36 19.20 30.74
N ASP A 104 -8.62 20.35 30.11
CA ASP A 104 -7.72 21.15 29.24
C ASP A 104 -6.26 21.46 29.66
N ASN A 105 -5.84 21.19 30.91
CA ASN A 105 -4.52 21.59 31.41
C ASN A 105 -3.41 20.52 31.31
N ASP A 106 -3.71 19.27 30.93
CA ASP A 106 -2.68 18.22 30.86
C ASP A 106 -2.86 17.30 29.63
N ARG A 107 -2.74 17.85 28.41
CA ARG A 107 -2.83 17.02 27.20
C ARG A 107 -1.57 16.15 27.10
N SER A 108 -1.73 14.84 27.26
CA SER A 108 -0.64 13.89 27.04
C SER A 108 -0.11 14.00 25.61
N THR A 109 1.21 13.83 25.46
CA THR A 109 1.88 13.81 24.16
C THR A 109 2.28 12.38 23.83
N GLU A 110 1.74 11.85 22.73
CA GLU A 110 2.11 10.56 22.17
C GLU A 110 3.32 10.74 21.25
N GLU A 111 4.43 10.06 21.58
CA GLU A 111 5.66 10.14 20.80
C GLU A 111 5.87 8.88 19.95
N TYR A 112 6.13 9.08 18.67
CA TYR A 112 6.38 8.02 17.70
C TYR A 112 7.63 8.31 16.89
N LYS A 113 8.23 7.25 16.33
CA LYS A 113 9.44 7.35 15.53
C LYS A 113 9.39 6.49 14.28
N ILE A 114 9.78 7.10 13.16
CA ILE A 114 10.04 6.41 11.90
C ILE A 114 11.50 5.96 11.91
N THR A 115 11.72 4.68 11.65
CA THR A 115 13.07 4.12 11.57
C THR A 115 13.75 4.52 10.24
N PRO A 116 15.09 4.61 10.19
CA PRO A 116 15.78 4.96 8.94
C PRO A 116 15.42 4.02 7.79
N HIS A 117 15.36 4.52 6.55
CA HIS A 117 15.01 3.73 5.37
C HIS A 117 15.91 2.49 5.19
N LYS A 118 15.41 1.35 4.69
CA LYS A 118 16.22 0.12 4.59
C LYS A 118 17.46 0.27 3.73
N LEU A 119 17.37 0.98 2.60
CA LEU A 119 18.52 1.20 1.70
C LEU A 119 19.66 2.02 2.32
N THR A 120 19.46 2.68 3.46
CA THR A 120 20.52 3.40 4.20
C THR A 120 21.12 2.58 5.32
N GLN A 121 20.72 1.31 5.44
CA GLN A 121 21.10 0.42 6.52
C GLN A 121 21.78 -0.83 5.95
N PRO A 122 22.64 -1.50 6.74
CA PRO A 122 23.17 -2.80 6.35
C PRO A 122 22.05 -3.80 6.06
N GLU A 123 22.27 -4.68 5.08
CA GLU A 123 21.37 -5.79 4.81
C GLU A 123 21.24 -6.69 6.03
N ALA A 124 20.02 -7.11 6.35
CA ALA A 124 19.81 -8.10 7.39
C ALA A 124 20.19 -9.49 6.89
N ILE A 125 20.83 -10.27 7.74
CA ILE A 125 21.08 -11.69 7.46
C ILE A 125 19.76 -12.43 7.67
N LYS A 126 19.27 -13.07 6.62
CA LYS A 126 18.07 -13.92 6.63
C LYS A 126 18.45 -15.37 6.36
N PRO A 127 17.68 -16.35 6.87
CA PRO A 127 17.83 -17.74 6.45
C PRO A 127 17.62 -17.84 4.94
N VAL A 128 18.42 -18.69 4.28
CA VAL A 128 18.24 -18.97 2.85
C VAL A 128 17.09 -19.95 2.71
N ILE A 129 15.98 -19.47 2.14
CA ILE A 129 14.81 -20.28 1.83
C ILE A 129 14.80 -20.53 0.33
N ASP A 130 14.71 -21.80 -0.07
CA ASP A 130 14.43 -22.17 -1.46
C ASP A 130 12.92 -22.04 -1.69
N PRO A 131 12.47 -21.12 -2.56
CA PRO A 131 11.05 -20.88 -2.74
C PRO A 131 10.31 -22.05 -3.41
N ILE A 132 11.01 -22.96 -4.10
CA ILE A 132 10.40 -24.07 -4.85
C ILE A 132 9.92 -25.19 -3.92
N VAL A 133 10.63 -25.42 -2.82
CA VAL A 133 10.38 -26.55 -1.92
C VAL A 133 9.36 -26.25 -0.81
N ILE A 134 8.86 -25.02 -0.73
CA ILE A 134 7.86 -24.63 0.28
C ILE A 134 6.57 -25.44 0.04
N PRO A 135 6.08 -26.21 1.02
CA PRO A 135 4.85 -26.99 0.86
C PRO A 135 3.61 -26.07 0.86
N ASP A 136 2.58 -26.46 0.11
CA ASP A 136 1.26 -25.84 0.24
C ASP A 136 0.71 -26.15 1.66
N PRO A 137 -0.10 -25.24 2.25
CA PRO A 137 -0.64 -25.44 3.58
C PRO A 137 -1.49 -26.72 3.64
N GLN A 138 -1.35 -27.46 4.73
CA GLN A 138 -2.26 -28.57 5.06
C GLN A 138 -3.68 -28.01 5.25
N PRO A 139 -4.75 -28.78 4.98
CA PRO A 139 -6.14 -28.34 5.11
C PRO A 139 -6.52 -28.09 6.58
N LYS A 140 -6.05 -26.97 7.13
CA LYS A 140 -6.46 -26.43 8.43
C LYS A 140 -7.37 -25.22 8.18
N PRO A 141 -8.27 -24.89 9.12
CA PRO A 141 -9.10 -23.69 9.01
C PRO A 141 -8.20 -22.45 8.83
N LEU A 142 -8.35 -21.76 7.70
CA LEU A 142 -7.63 -20.53 7.43
C LEU A 142 -8.25 -19.39 8.26
N PRO A 143 -7.44 -18.49 8.87
CA PRO A 143 -7.96 -17.26 9.48
C PRO A 143 -8.64 -16.33 8.45
N HIS A 144 -8.32 -16.53 7.16
CA HIS A 144 -8.98 -15.94 6.00
C HIS A 144 -9.50 -17.07 5.10
N PRO A 145 -10.78 -17.48 5.19
CA PRO A 145 -11.30 -18.59 4.41
C PRO A 145 -11.06 -18.39 2.91
N GLN A 146 -10.33 -19.33 2.27
CA GLN A 146 -10.02 -19.29 0.84
C GLN A 146 -10.98 -20.18 0.00
N SER A 147 -12.09 -20.61 0.60
CA SER A 147 -13.10 -21.48 0.00
C SER A 147 -14.49 -20.88 0.12
N LEU A 148 -15.36 -21.18 -0.85
CA LEU A 148 -16.80 -20.93 -0.73
C LEU A 148 -17.40 -21.83 0.38
N PRO A 149 -18.61 -21.51 0.89
CA PRO A 149 -19.35 -22.37 1.81
C PRO A 149 -19.60 -23.80 1.28
N ASP A 150 -19.54 -23.98 -0.04
CA ASP A 150 -19.70 -25.28 -0.73
C ASP A 150 -18.39 -26.07 -0.91
N GLY A 151 -17.24 -25.54 -0.44
CA GLY A 151 -15.95 -26.20 -0.54
C GLY A 151 -15.21 -26.01 -1.88
N SER A 152 -15.77 -25.28 -2.84
CA SER A 152 -15.12 -25.00 -4.12
C SER A 152 -13.93 -24.05 -3.94
N PRO A 153 -12.77 -24.31 -4.57
CA PRO A 153 -11.61 -23.43 -4.47
C PRO A 153 -11.87 -22.15 -5.25
N ILE A 154 -11.89 -21.00 -4.56
CA ILE A 154 -11.99 -19.70 -5.22
C ILE A 154 -10.65 -19.31 -5.85
N GLY A 155 -9.55 -19.96 -5.46
CA GLY A 155 -8.17 -19.55 -5.79
C GLY A 155 -7.65 -18.55 -4.75
N LEU A 156 -6.50 -17.90 -5.03
CA LEU A 156 -5.88 -16.99 -4.07
C LEU A 156 -6.72 -15.72 -3.90
N LEU A 157 -7.23 -15.49 -2.69
CA LEU A 157 -7.93 -14.27 -2.32
C LEU A 157 -6.97 -13.27 -1.65
N ILE A 158 -7.06 -12.01 -2.07
CA ILE A 158 -6.35 -10.91 -1.42
C ILE A 158 -7.10 -10.55 -0.13
N PRO A 159 -6.45 -10.54 1.03
CA PRO A 159 -7.13 -10.20 2.27
C PRO A 159 -7.43 -8.69 2.35
N GLU A 160 -8.51 -8.32 3.06
CA GLU A 160 -8.79 -6.91 3.35
C GLU A 160 -7.73 -6.30 4.27
N TYR A 161 -7.36 -7.07 5.30
CA TYR A 161 -6.45 -6.69 6.36
C TYR A 161 -5.37 -7.74 6.53
N ILE A 162 -4.21 -7.29 6.98
CA ILE A 162 -3.08 -8.11 7.39
C ILE A 162 -2.74 -7.79 8.86
N ILE A 163 -2.33 -8.81 9.61
CA ILE A 163 -1.90 -8.69 11.00
C ILE A 163 -0.37 -8.69 11.04
N VAL A 164 0.21 -7.54 11.37
CA VAL A 164 1.66 -7.35 11.46
C VAL A 164 2.11 -7.47 12.91
N HIS A 165 2.98 -8.44 13.21
CA HIS A 165 3.60 -8.62 14.51
C HIS A 165 4.89 -7.82 14.63
N CYS A 166 4.95 -6.89 15.58
CA CYS A 166 6.05 -5.94 15.70
C CYS A 166 7.18 -6.41 16.65
N GLY A 167 7.59 -7.67 16.51
CA GLY A 167 8.66 -8.29 17.29
C GLY A 167 9.17 -9.57 16.62
N ALA A 168 10.05 -10.31 17.31
CA ALA A 168 10.44 -11.63 16.84
C ALA A 168 9.26 -12.61 16.89
N PRO A 169 9.20 -13.64 16.01
CA PRO A 169 8.00 -14.48 15.87
C PRO A 169 7.50 -15.17 17.15
N GLN A 170 8.39 -15.50 18.08
CA GLN A 170 8.07 -16.19 19.33
C GLN A 170 8.02 -15.26 20.55
N GLU A 171 8.27 -13.97 20.36
CA GLU A 171 8.30 -12.99 21.44
C GLU A 171 6.96 -12.22 21.50
N PRO A 172 6.46 -11.90 22.71
CA PRO A 172 5.33 -10.99 22.86
C PRO A 172 5.66 -9.62 22.26
N ALA A 173 4.81 -9.14 21.35
CA ALA A 173 4.94 -7.81 20.77
C ALA A 173 3.58 -7.28 20.29
N ALA A 174 3.53 -5.99 19.96
CA ALA A 174 2.33 -5.36 19.44
C ALA A 174 1.92 -5.99 18.09
N LYS A 175 0.64 -6.32 17.95
CA LYS A 175 0.05 -6.78 16.69
C LYS A 175 -0.81 -5.67 16.11
N ILE A 176 -0.50 -5.27 14.88
CA ILE A 176 -1.16 -4.16 14.20
C ILE A 176 -1.98 -4.74 13.05
N LYS A 177 -3.30 -4.58 13.11
CA LYS A 177 -4.19 -4.89 12.00
C LYS A 177 -4.24 -3.67 11.06
N VAL A 178 -3.89 -3.87 9.80
CA VAL A 178 -3.77 -2.79 8.81
C VAL A 178 -4.32 -3.27 7.48
N LYS A 179 -4.89 -2.37 6.65
CA LYS A 179 -5.35 -2.75 5.31
C LYS A 179 -4.20 -3.32 4.50
N PHE A 180 -4.47 -4.35 3.71
CA PHE A 180 -3.42 -5.01 2.91
C PHE A 180 -2.68 -4.01 2.01
N THR A 181 -3.40 -3.13 1.30
CA THR A 181 -2.81 -2.10 0.44
C THR A 181 -1.98 -1.07 1.22
N ASP A 182 -2.42 -0.68 2.42
CA ASP A 182 -1.66 0.22 3.30
C ASP A 182 -0.35 -0.44 3.77
N TYR A 183 -0.38 -1.75 4.07
CA TYR A 183 0.81 -2.51 4.40
C TYR A 183 1.80 -2.55 3.24
N ILE A 184 1.36 -2.96 2.04
CA ILE A 184 2.22 -3.02 0.85
C ILE A 184 2.82 -1.65 0.54
N THR A 185 2.03 -0.59 0.65
CA THR A 185 2.50 0.80 0.47
C THR A 185 3.59 1.17 1.48
N LYS A 186 3.37 0.91 2.77
CA LYS A 186 4.34 1.24 3.83
C LYS A 186 5.62 0.42 3.73
N VAL A 187 5.54 -0.86 3.36
CA VAL A 187 6.72 -1.68 3.06
C VAL A 187 7.46 -1.11 1.86
N ALA A 188 6.77 -0.81 0.76
CA ALA A 188 7.39 -0.24 -0.43
C ALA A 188 8.11 1.08 -0.12
N CYS A 189 7.50 1.97 0.67
CA CYS A 189 8.09 3.24 1.07
C CYS A 189 9.25 3.11 2.09
N ALA A 190 9.33 1.99 2.82
CA ALA A 190 10.41 1.72 3.76
C ALA A 190 11.60 0.98 3.12
N GLU A 191 11.35 0.28 2.00
CA GLU A 191 12.30 -0.64 1.37
C GLU A 191 12.83 -0.14 0.01
N ILE A 192 12.10 0.73 -0.68
CA ILE A 192 12.38 1.16 -2.05
C ILE A 192 12.40 2.70 -2.11
N HIS A 193 13.36 3.25 -2.85
CA HIS A 193 13.45 4.69 -3.03
C HIS A 193 12.30 5.21 -3.91
N PRO A 194 11.48 6.17 -3.43
CA PRO A 194 10.26 6.56 -4.14
C PRO A 194 10.53 7.34 -5.43
N ALA A 195 11.68 8.00 -5.58
CA ALA A 195 12.03 8.71 -6.82
C ALA A 195 12.55 7.78 -7.95
N TRP A 196 12.50 6.44 -7.78
CA TRP A 196 12.94 5.51 -8.81
C TRP A 196 11.99 5.43 -10.01
N HIS A 197 12.51 4.85 -11.10
CA HIS A 197 11.77 4.69 -12.34
C HIS A 197 10.51 3.84 -12.11
N PRO A 198 9.35 4.19 -12.68
CA PRO A 198 8.10 3.46 -12.46
C PRO A 198 8.21 1.96 -12.69
N GLU A 199 8.90 1.53 -13.75
CA GLU A 199 9.12 0.10 -14.05
C GLU A 199 9.93 -0.64 -12.97
N ALA A 200 10.92 0.03 -12.35
CA ALA A 200 11.63 -0.54 -11.21
C ALA A 200 10.71 -0.63 -9.98
N LEU A 201 9.92 0.42 -9.70
CA LEU A 201 8.95 0.42 -8.62
C LEU A 201 7.93 -0.72 -8.78
N LYS A 202 7.37 -0.91 -9.98
CA LYS A 202 6.44 -2.00 -10.30
C LYS A 202 7.06 -3.37 -10.00
N ALA A 203 8.28 -3.63 -10.49
CA ALA A 203 8.98 -4.90 -10.24
C ALA A 203 9.18 -5.17 -8.74
N ASN A 204 9.62 -4.16 -7.97
CA ASN A 204 9.81 -4.31 -6.54
C ASN A 204 8.48 -4.49 -5.79
N ILE A 205 7.42 -3.74 -6.15
CA ILE A 205 6.08 -3.86 -5.55
C ILE A 205 5.51 -5.25 -5.79
N LEU A 206 5.64 -5.81 -7.00
CA LEU A 206 5.22 -7.18 -7.30
C LEU A 206 5.96 -8.22 -6.44
N CYS A 207 7.25 -8.02 -6.19
CA CYS A 207 8.00 -8.87 -5.24
C CYS A 207 7.51 -8.72 -3.79
N ILE A 208 7.14 -7.50 -3.37
CA ILE A 208 6.56 -7.30 -2.03
C ILE A 208 5.22 -8.05 -1.93
N THR A 209 4.31 -7.82 -2.87
CA THR A 209 2.99 -8.45 -2.90
C THR A 209 3.08 -9.97 -2.94
N SER A 210 3.93 -10.53 -3.81
CA SER A 210 4.08 -11.98 -3.96
C SER A 210 4.66 -12.63 -2.70
N TYR A 211 5.68 -12.04 -2.08
CA TYR A 211 6.22 -12.51 -0.80
C TYR A 211 5.16 -12.49 0.31
N THR A 212 4.44 -11.38 0.45
CA THR A 212 3.43 -11.22 1.50
C THR A 212 2.28 -12.19 1.33
N LEU A 213 1.76 -12.35 0.11
CA LEU A 213 0.70 -13.32 -0.17
C LEU A 213 1.19 -14.76 0.03
N ASN A 214 2.44 -15.08 -0.29
CA ASN A 214 3.01 -16.39 0.04
C ASN A 214 3.00 -16.65 1.55
N LYS A 215 3.44 -15.69 2.37
CA LYS A 215 3.45 -15.83 3.85
C LYS A 215 2.06 -16.08 4.43
N ILE A 216 1.07 -15.36 3.92
CA ILE A 216 -0.34 -15.52 4.32
C ILE A 216 -0.86 -16.88 3.86
N PHE A 217 -0.62 -17.25 2.60
CA PHE A 217 -1.10 -18.49 2.02
C PHE A 217 -0.52 -19.72 2.73
N THR A 218 0.79 -19.71 2.98
CA THR A 218 1.52 -20.81 3.65
C THR A 218 1.31 -20.86 5.15
N GLN A 219 0.62 -19.87 5.74
CA GLN A 219 0.46 -19.73 7.18
C GLN A 219 1.81 -19.78 7.90
N ALA A 220 2.78 -18.98 7.42
CA ALA A 220 4.16 -19.01 7.92
C ALA A 220 4.28 -18.75 9.43
N TYR A 221 3.27 -18.11 10.04
CA TYR A 221 3.20 -17.80 11.46
C TYR A 221 1.84 -18.16 12.06
N LEU A 222 1.83 -18.44 13.37
CA LEU A 222 0.60 -18.70 14.12
C LEU A 222 0.09 -17.41 14.76
N GLY A 223 -1.12 -16.98 14.40
CA GLY A 223 -1.82 -15.86 15.03
C GLY A 223 -1.36 -14.46 14.56
N PHE A 224 -0.60 -14.38 13.47
CA PHE A 224 -0.30 -13.17 12.70
C PHE A 224 0.20 -13.59 11.30
N ASP A 225 0.35 -12.64 10.37
CA ASP A 225 0.65 -12.93 8.96
C ASP A 225 2.11 -12.68 8.59
N VAL A 226 2.69 -11.61 9.13
CA VAL A 226 4.05 -11.14 8.86
C VAL A 226 4.62 -10.42 10.08
N THR A 227 5.93 -10.34 10.18
CA THR A 227 6.64 -9.51 11.16
C THR A 227 6.94 -8.12 10.58
N CYS A 228 7.19 -7.13 11.46
CA CYS A 228 7.67 -5.81 11.03
C CYS A 228 9.20 -5.72 10.88
N LEU A 229 9.92 -6.75 11.33
CA LEU A 229 11.36 -6.76 11.49
C LEU A 229 12.04 -7.30 10.22
N LYS A 230 12.99 -6.52 9.70
CA LYS A 230 13.75 -6.87 8.50
C LYS A 230 14.59 -8.15 8.62
N GLN A 231 14.82 -8.66 9.84
CA GLN A 231 15.51 -9.94 10.04
C GLN A 231 14.64 -11.15 9.66
N PHE A 232 13.32 -11.01 9.68
CA PHE A 232 12.38 -12.10 9.43
C PHE A 232 11.58 -11.87 8.14
N ASP A 233 10.98 -10.69 7.99
CA ASP A 233 10.20 -10.31 6.80
C ASP A 233 10.67 -8.98 6.20
N PHE A 234 9.85 -8.32 5.39
CA PHE A 234 10.16 -6.97 4.94
C PHE A 234 9.94 -5.96 6.06
N ARG A 235 10.76 -4.90 6.07
CA ARG A 235 10.61 -3.83 7.05
C ARG A 235 9.24 -3.19 6.92
N TYR A 236 8.56 -3.05 8.04
CA TYR A 236 7.33 -2.29 8.15
C TYR A 236 7.42 -1.34 9.34
N ASN A 237 6.97 -0.10 9.14
CA ASN A 237 6.73 0.85 10.22
C ASN A 237 5.34 1.44 10.00
N HIS A 238 4.50 1.40 11.04
CA HIS A 238 3.13 1.89 10.95
C HIS A 238 3.06 3.39 10.61
N PHE A 239 4.05 4.18 11.01
CA PHE A 239 4.12 5.62 10.79
C PHE A 239 4.93 6.00 9.55
N GLN A 240 5.40 5.02 8.76
CA GLN A 240 6.23 5.27 7.57
C GLN A 240 5.60 6.33 6.66
N THR A 241 6.37 7.36 6.30
CA THR A 241 5.98 8.34 5.31
C THR A 241 5.73 7.64 3.97
N THR A 242 4.58 7.91 3.37
CA THR A 242 4.16 7.31 2.09
C THR A 242 4.33 8.30 0.95
N TYR A 243 4.37 7.83 -0.30
CA TYR A 243 4.62 8.68 -1.46
C TYR A 243 3.55 8.47 -2.51
N LYS A 244 3.05 9.57 -3.08
CA LYS A 244 1.90 9.57 -4.01
C LYS A 244 2.07 8.57 -5.16
N ASN A 245 3.25 8.56 -5.78
CA ASN A 245 3.55 7.65 -6.90
C ASN A 245 3.60 6.16 -6.48
N ILE A 246 4.07 5.85 -5.27
CA ILE A 246 4.03 4.47 -4.75
C ILE A 246 2.59 4.07 -4.46
N ILE A 247 1.79 4.94 -3.84
CA ILE A 247 0.36 4.68 -3.56
C ILE A 247 -0.37 4.36 -4.86
N GLU A 248 -0.18 5.18 -5.90
CA GLU A 248 -0.81 4.97 -7.21
C GLU A 248 -0.42 3.63 -7.85
N LEU A 249 0.86 3.24 -7.75
CA LEU A 249 1.32 1.94 -8.28
C LEU A 249 0.79 0.76 -7.48
N VAL A 250 0.76 0.86 -6.14
CA VAL A 250 0.20 -0.20 -5.28
C VAL A 250 -1.28 -0.39 -5.55
N ASP A 251 -2.06 0.69 -5.64
CA ASP A 251 -3.48 0.63 -5.97
C ASP A 251 -3.77 -0.10 -7.30
N THR A 252 -2.83 -0.06 -8.24
CA THR A 252 -2.95 -0.75 -9.53
C THR A 252 -2.46 -2.20 -9.50
N LEU A 253 -1.49 -2.52 -8.64
CA LEU A 253 -0.78 -3.81 -8.68
C LEU A 253 -1.09 -4.75 -7.50
N PHE A 254 -1.79 -4.31 -6.46
CA PHE A 254 -1.89 -5.08 -5.21
C PHE A 254 -2.59 -6.44 -5.36
N ASN A 255 -3.36 -6.66 -6.44
CA ASN A 255 -3.95 -7.95 -6.74
C ASN A 255 -3.09 -8.85 -7.62
N GLN A 256 -1.97 -8.35 -8.14
CA GLN A 256 -1.05 -9.09 -8.99
C GLN A 256 0.11 -9.63 -8.17
N TYR A 257 0.54 -10.84 -8.51
CA TYR A 257 1.66 -11.50 -7.88
C TYR A 257 2.40 -12.40 -8.87
N ILE A 258 3.60 -12.84 -8.48
CA ILE A 258 4.42 -13.73 -9.29
C ILE A 258 3.95 -15.16 -9.04
N LYS A 259 3.42 -15.80 -10.08
CA LYS A 259 2.93 -17.17 -10.02
C LYS A 259 4.09 -18.11 -9.69
N HIS A 260 3.81 -19.13 -8.87
CA HIS A 260 4.78 -20.17 -8.60
C HIS A 260 5.20 -20.89 -9.90
N PRO A 261 6.51 -21.15 -10.12
CA PRO A 261 7.02 -21.83 -11.31
C PRO A 261 6.49 -23.27 -11.45
N ASP A 262 6.38 -23.99 -10.33
CA ASP A 262 5.68 -25.28 -10.29
C ASP A 262 4.17 -25.06 -10.45
N HIS A 263 3.58 -25.68 -11.48
CA HIS A 263 2.18 -25.56 -11.86
C HIS A 263 1.21 -26.19 -10.87
N GLU A 264 1.67 -27.17 -10.08
CA GLU A 264 0.86 -27.86 -9.08
C GLU A 264 0.70 -27.03 -7.79
N LYS A 265 1.60 -26.06 -7.57
CA LYS A 265 1.61 -25.20 -6.39
C LYS A 265 0.61 -24.05 -6.55
N LYS A 266 -0.25 -23.89 -5.55
CA LYS A 266 -1.27 -22.83 -5.54
C LYS A 266 -0.77 -21.53 -4.89
N GLN A 267 0.24 -21.61 -4.04
CA GLN A 267 0.86 -20.44 -3.41
C GLN A 267 1.50 -19.50 -4.45
N PRO A 268 1.61 -18.19 -4.17
CA PRO A 268 2.53 -17.30 -4.87
C PRO A 268 3.99 -17.73 -4.73
N LEU A 269 4.86 -17.27 -5.63
CA LEU A 269 6.32 -17.43 -5.44
C LEU A 269 6.79 -16.58 -4.25
N LEU A 270 7.55 -17.16 -3.32
CA LEU A 270 8.20 -16.41 -2.24
C LEU A 270 9.37 -15.59 -2.81
N THR A 271 9.13 -14.30 -3.08
CA THR A 271 10.08 -13.43 -3.78
C THR A 271 10.84 -12.52 -2.83
N GLU A 272 12.00 -12.99 -2.38
CA GLU A 272 12.96 -12.13 -1.69
C GLU A 272 13.72 -11.21 -2.64
N TYR A 273 14.15 -10.05 -2.13
CA TYR A 273 15.06 -9.13 -2.80
C TYR A 273 16.20 -8.68 -1.89
N ARG A 274 17.26 -8.14 -2.52
CA ARG A 274 18.45 -7.58 -1.87
C ARG A 274 18.78 -6.22 -2.46
N ALA A 275 19.40 -5.34 -1.68
CA ALA A 275 19.77 -4.01 -2.15
C ALA A 275 20.77 -4.11 -3.31
N HIS A 276 21.86 -4.86 -3.10
CA HIS A 276 22.94 -5.02 -4.10
C HIS A 276 22.95 -6.42 -4.71
N TYR A 277 22.71 -6.48 -6.02
CA TYR A 277 22.71 -7.74 -6.76
C TYR A 277 24.11 -8.14 -7.24
N THR A 278 24.37 -9.45 -7.22
CA THR A 278 25.55 -10.05 -7.84
C THR A 278 25.13 -11.29 -8.62
N ARG A 279 25.71 -11.51 -9.81
CA ARG A 279 25.45 -12.72 -10.62
C ARG A 279 25.85 -14.01 -9.91
N LYS A 280 26.74 -13.95 -8.93
CA LYS A 280 27.18 -15.10 -8.12
C LYS A 280 26.09 -15.65 -7.19
N LYS A 281 25.07 -14.84 -6.86
CA LYS A 281 23.93 -15.22 -6.03
C LYS A 281 22.63 -14.80 -6.72
N PRO A 282 22.22 -15.51 -7.80
CA PRO A 282 21.04 -15.18 -8.58
C PRO A 282 19.73 -15.47 -7.80
N CYS A 283 18.59 -15.44 -8.47
CA CYS A 283 17.27 -15.85 -7.93
C CYS A 283 16.64 -14.90 -6.89
N LYS A 284 17.20 -13.71 -6.69
CA LYS A 284 16.59 -12.64 -5.89
C LYS A 284 16.68 -11.33 -6.66
N LEU A 285 15.61 -10.54 -6.64
CA LEU A 285 15.63 -9.22 -7.26
C LEU A 285 16.68 -8.32 -6.60
N GLY A 286 17.45 -7.63 -7.44
CA GLY A 286 18.39 -6.59 -7.02
C GLY A 286 17.76 -5.21 -7.08
N GLN A 287 17.57 -4.55 -5.96
CA GLN A 287 16.84 -3.28 -5.93
C GLN A 287 17.55 -2.18 -6.74
N PHE A 288 18.84 -1.91 -6.49
CA PHE A 288 19.58 -0.93 -7.28
C PHE A 288 19.76 -1.36 -8.74
N LYS A 289 19.94 -2.66 -8.99
CA LYS A 289 20.07 -3.18 -10.36
C LYS A 289 18.77 -3.07 -11.15
N SER A 290 17.62 -3.24 -10.51
CA SER A 290 16.30 -3.04 -11.12
C SER A 290 16.11 -1.61 -11.59
N GLN A 291 16.57 -0.63 -10.81
CA GLN A 291 16.58 0.78 -11.18
C GLN A 291 17.51 1.07 -12.37
N GLU A 292 18.69 0.46 -12.41
CA GLU A 292 19.62 0.58 -13.54
C GLU A 292 19.02 0.02 -14.84
N LEU A 293 18.38 -1.16 -14.77
CA LEU A 293 17.73 -1.79 -15.92
C LEU A 293 16.53 -0.97 -16.41
N ALA A 294 15.70 -0.48 -15.50
CA ALA A 294 14.57 0.38 -15.84
C ALA A 294 15.01 1.66 -16.59
N LYS A 295 16.09 2.30 -16.13
CA LYS A 295 16.70 3.46 -16.83
C LYS A 295 17.24 3.12 -18.23
N LYS A 296 17.52 1.84 -18.51
CA LYS A 296 17.92 1.34 -19.83
C LYS A 296 16.73 0.97 -20.72
N GLY A 297 15.49 1.20 -20.28
CA GLY A 297 14.28 0.95 -21.04
C GLY A 297 13.64 -0.43 -20.82
N TYR A 298 14.13 -1.21 -19.84
CA TYR A 298 13.51 -2.50 -19.51
C TYR A 298 12.17 -2.26 -18.80
N ASN A 299 11.12 -2.96 -19.22
CA ASN A 299 9.85 -2.98 -18.51
C ASN A 299 9.92 -3.87 -17.25
N TYR A 300 8.93 -3.78 -16.37
CA TYR A 300 8.92 -4.51 -15.10
C TYR A 300 8.99 -6.03 -15.26
N LEU A 301 8.44 -6.61 -16.32
CA LEU A 301 8.48 -8.04 -16.58
C LEU A 301 9.89 -8.48 -17.02
N ASP A 302 10.52 -7.72 -17.92
CA ASP A 302 11.90 -7.97 -18.35
C ASP A 302 12.88 -7.84 -17.18
N ILE A 303 12.66 -6.85 -16.30
CA ILE A 303 13.44 -6.66 -15.07
C ILE A 303 13.32 -7.89 -14.17
N LEU A 304 12.13 -8.42 -13.95
CA LEU A 304 11.94 -9.59 -13.11
C LEU A 304 12.57 -10.84 -13.74
N ASN A 305 12.36 -11.06 -15.04
CA ASN A 305 12.98 -12.18 -15.76
C ASN A 305 14.51 -12.12 -15.69
N TYR A 306 15.12 -10.92 -15.75
CA TYR A 306 16.57 -10.78 -15.56
C TYR A 306 17.09 -11.41 -14.25
N PHE A 307 16.30 -11.42 -13.18
CA PHE A 307 16.72 -11.99 -11.88
C PHE A 307 16.31 -13.44 -11.67
N TYR A 308 15.18 -13.85 -12.23
CA TYR A 308 14.52 -15.11 -11.89
C TYR A 308 14.61 -16.17 -12.99
N ASP A 309 14.75 -15.78 -14.27
CA ASP A 309 14.71 -16.70 -15.41
C ASP A 309 15.78 -17.81 -15.32
N LEU A 310 17.00 -17.43 -14.96
CA LEU A 310 18.11 -18.38 -14.77
C LEU A 310 17.82 -19.46 -13.71
N CYS A 311 16.93 -19.19 -12.78
CA CYS A 311 16.66 -20.08 -11.64
C CYS A 311 15.35 -20.85 -11.77
N PHE A 312 14.34 -20.20 -12.34
CA PHE A 312 12.95 -20.63 -12.28
C PHE A 312 12.28 -20.68 -13.65
N GLY A 313 13.01 -20.33 -14.71
CA GLY A 313 12.44 -20.05 -16.03
C GLY A 313 11.65 -18.73 -16.07
N PRO A 314 11.04 -18.40 -17.21
CA PRO A 314 10.33 -17.15 -17.39
C PRO A 314 9.20 -17.00 -16.36
N ILE A 315 9.24 -15.93 -15.59
CA ILE A 315 8.24 -15.71 -14.56
C ILE A 315 6.92 -15.28 -15.18
N ARG A 316 5.82 -15.68 -14.54
CA ARG A 316 4.47 -15.31 -14.93
C ARG A 316 3.83 -14.48 -13.84
N ILE A 317 3.13 -13.43 -14.23
CA ILE A 317 2.32 -12.62 -13.33
C ILE A 317 0.87 -13.04 -13.51
N THR A 318 0.16 -13.19 -12.40
CA THR A 318 -1.27 -13.49 -12.38
C THR A 318 -1.95 -12.61 -11.36
N SER A 319 -3.28 -12.47 -11.49
CA SER A 319 -4.09 -11.79 -10.49
C SER A 319 -4.68 -12.80 -9.50
N GLY A 320 -4.93 -12.36 -8.27
CA GLY A 320 -5.76 -13.09 -7.32
C GLY A 320 -7.20 -13.20 -7.84
N SER A 321 -7.89 -14.27 -7.45
CA SER A 321 -9.25 -14.56 -7.90
C SER A 321 -10.32 -13.66 -7.28
N GLY A 322 -9.95 -12.90 -6.24
CA GLY A 322 -10.86 -12.02 -5.54
C GLY A 322 -10.19 -11.31 -4.38
N VAL A 323 -10.98 -10.49 -3.69
CA VAL A 323 -10.62 -9.86 -2.43
C VAL A 323 -11.61 -10.28 -1.36
N ILE A 324 -11.13 -10.54 -0.15
CA ILE A 324 -12.01 -10.69 1.00
C ILE A 324 -12.41 -9.29 1.45
N PHE A 325 -13.71 -9.02 1.57
CA PHE A 325 -14.23 -7.83 2.24
C PHE A 325 -15.08 -8.26 3.43
N ARG A 326 -14.67 -7.89 4.64
CA ARG A 326 -15.37 -8.17 5.90
C ARG A 326 -15.70 -9.65 6.08
N GLY A 327 -14.73 -10.51 5.73
CA GLY A 327 -14.87 -11.97 5.79
C GLY A 327 -15.65 -12.58 4.63
N ARG A 328 -16.08 -11.79 3.63
CA ARG A 328 -16.78 -12.28 2.43
C ARG A 328 -15.84 -12.29 1.22
N PRO A 329 -15.58 -13.46 0.63
CA PRO A 329 -14.94 -13.54 -0.67
C PRO A 329 -15.73 -12.75 -1.72
N THR A 330 -15.07 -11.79 -2.36
CA THR A 330 -15.62 -10.99 -3.45
C THR A 330 -14.75 -11.25 -4.68
N PRO A 331 -15.25 -11.99 -5.69
CA PRO A 331 -14.51 -12.28 -6.89
C PRO A 331 -14.06 -11.01 -7.61
N THR A 332 -12.93 -11.09 -8.31
CA THR A 332 -12.52 -10.04 -9.25
C THR A 332 -13.39 -10.06 -10.50
N LEU A 333 -13.49 -8.92 -11.18
CA LEU A 333 -14.03 -8.88 -12.53
C LEU A 333 -13.18 -9.74 -13.46
N GLU A 334 -13.82 -10.59 -14.27
CA GLU A 334 -13.15 -11.32 -15.35
C GLU A 334 -12.76 -10.39 -16.51
N THR A 335 -13.57 -9.36 -16.75
CA THR A 335 -13.35 -8.38 -17.82
C THR A 335 -13.67 -6.96 -17.33
N ILE A 336 -12.98 -5.98 -17.91
CA ILE A 336 -13.24 -4.56 -17.62
C ILE A 336 -14.66 -4.21 -18.09
N LEU A 337 -15.49 -3.66 -17.20
CA LEU A 337 -16.81 -3.17 -17.57
C LEU A 337 -16.68 -1.79 -18.20
N LYS A 338 -17.32 -1.58 -19.34
CA LYS A 338 -17.30 -0.32 -20.08
C LYS A 338 -18.62 -0.14 -20.80
N GLU A 339 -18.78 0.99 -21.49
CA GLU A 339 -19.98 1.21 -22.31
C GLU A 339 -20.23 0.05 -23.28
N GLY A 340 -21.46 -0.46 -23.28
CA GLY A 340 -21.88 -1.66 -24.01
C GLY A 340 -21.78 -2.96 -23.21
N SER A 341 -21.09 -3.00 -22.06
CA SER A 341 -21.12 -4.16 -21.15
C SER A 341 -22.53 -4.38 -20.60
N SER A 342 -22.88 -5.64 -20.33
CA SER A 342 -24.15 -5.98 -19.68
C SER A 342 -24.02 -7.20 -18.76
N GLY A 343 -25.00 -7.39 -17.88
CA GLY A 343 -25.11 -8.58 -17.03
C GLY A 343 -25.05 -8.30 -15.53
N SER A 344 -24.80 -9.37 -14.76
CA SER A 344 -24.89 -9.34 -13.30
C SER A 344 -23.84 -8.43 -12.64
N ASP A 345 -22.62 -8.38 -13.18
CA ASP A 345 -21.56 -7.53 -12.64
C ASP A 345 -21.81 -6.03 -12.87
N VAL A 346 -22.39 -5.67 -14.03
CA VAL A 346 -22.86 -4.31 -14.28
C VAL A 346 -23.94 -3.94 -13.27
N ARG A 347 -24.92 -4.83 -13.06
CA ARG A 347 -25.99 -4.60 -12.09
C ARG A 347 -25.45 -4.44 -10.66
N LYS A 348 -24.46 -5.24 -10.26
CA LYS A 348 -23.79 -5.11 -8.96
C LYS A 348 -23.15 -3.73 -8.79
N ILE A 349 -22.42 -3.23 -9.79
CA ILE A 349 -21.83 -1.89 -9.75
C ILE A 349 -22.90 -0.80 -9.69
N GLN A 350 -23.97 -0.94 -10.47
CA GLN A 350 -25.09 0.01 -10.44
C GLN A 350 -25.71 0.11 -9.04
N VAL A 351 -25.98 -1.03 -8.39
CA VAL A 351 -26.47 -1.10 -6.99
C VAL A 351 -25.49 -0.42 -6.04
N MET A 352 -24.19 -0.75 -6.13
CA MET A 352 -23.18 -0.19 -5.25
C MET A 352 -23.03 1.32 -5.42
N LEU A 353 -23.00 1.82 -6.65
CA LEU A 353 -22.93 3.25 -6.96
C LEU A 353 -24.17 4.01 -6.47
N ASN A 354 -25.36 3.42 -6.61
CA ASN A 354 -26.60 4.01 -6.11
C ASN A 354 -26.61 4.11 -4.57
N GLU A 355 -26.06 3.13 -3.86
CA GLU A 355 -25.92 3.22 -2.41
C GLU A 355 -24.92 4.31 -2.01
N ILE A 356 -23.77 4.37 -2.69
CA ILE A 356 -22.73 5.37 -2.45
C ILE A 356 -23.26 6.78 -2.75
N SER A 357 -24.07 6.97 -3.80
CA SER A 357 -24.62 8.28 -4.19
C SER A 357 -25.53 8.90 -3.14
N LYS A 358 -26.09 8.11 -2.22
CA LYS A 358 -26.86 8.63 -1.06
C LYS A 358 -26.00 9.57 -0.19
N ARG A 359 -24.69 9.30 -0.07
CA ARG A 359 -23.74 10.16 0.64
C ARG A 359 -22.99 11.09 -0.31
N TYR A 360 -22.62 10.60 -1.49
CA TYR A 360 -21.89 11.36 -2.51
C TYR A 360 -22.84 11.81 -3.63
N ARG A 361 -23.66 12.84 -3.33
CA ARG A 361 -24.77 13.30 -4.20
C ARG A 361 -24.37 13.75 -5.61
N LYS A 362 -23.08 14.02 -5.86
CA LYS A 362 -22.58 14.32 -7.20
C LYS A 362 -22.63 13.11 -8.14
N ILE A 363 -22.55 11.89 -7.60
CA ILE A 363 -22.67 10.67 -8.39
C ILE A 363 -24.13 10.55 -8.87
N PRO A 364 -24.39 10.53 -10.19
CA PRO A 364 -25.72 10.32 -10.75
C PRO A 364 -26.36 9.04 -10.23
N LYS A 365 -27.66 9.10 -9.91
CA LYS A 365 -28.45 7.89 -9.71
C LYS A 365 -28.70 7.22 -11.05
N ILE A 366 -28.51 5.91 -11.11
CA ILE A 366 -28.59 5.12 -12.32
C ILE A 366 -29.59 3.98 -12.16
N LYS A 367 -30.11 3.47 -13.27
CA LYS A 367 -31.00 2.31 -13.26
C LYS A 367 -30.18 1.05 -13.00
N GLU A 368 -30.70 0.15 -12.17
CA GLU A 368 -30.04 -1.14 -11.82
C GLU A 368 -30.50 -2.26 -12.75
N ASP A 369 -30.43 -2.02 -14.06
CA ASP A 369 -30.92 -2.94 -15.09
C ASP A 369 -29.84 -3.86 -15.67
N GLY A 370 -28.59 -3.72 -15.22
CA GLY A 370 -27.47 -4.49 -15.71
C GLY A 370 -26.97 -4.06 -17.09
N ASN A 371 -27.34 -2.87 -17.59
CA ASN A 371 -26.83 -2.34 -18.85
C ASN A 371 -25.87 -1.16 -18.62
N PHE A 372 -24.64 -1.28 -19.10
CA PHE A 372 -23.62 -0.24 -18.96
C PHE A 372 -23.72 0.73 -20.13
N ILE A 373 -24.57 1.74 -19.98
CA ILE A 373 -24.80 2.79 -20.98
C ILE A 373 -24.13 4.12 -20.54
N ASN A 374 -24.20 5.14 -21.38
CA ASN A 374 -23.65 6.48 -21.11
C ASN A 374 -23.89 7.00 -19.67
N ILE A 375 -25.10 6.85 -19.11
CA ILE A 375 -25.36 7.32 -17.73
C ILE A 375 -24.58 6.54 -16.66
N THR A 376 -24.31 5.25 -16.88
CA THR A 376 -23.43 4.46 -16.02
C THR A 376 -21.97 4.89 -16.18
N THR A 377 -21.52 5.15 -17.42
CA THR A 377 -20.18 5.69 -17.71
C THR A 377 -19.94 6.99 -16.96
N GLU A 378 -20.88 7.93 -17.01
CA GLU A 378 -20.76 9.22 -16.32
C GLU A 378 -20.79 9.07 -14.79
N ALA A 379 -21.57 8.13 -14.25
CA ALA A 379 -21.54 7.81 -12.84
C ALA A 379 -20.19 7.24 -12.38
N VAL A 380 -19.60 6.35 -13.18
CA VAL A 380 -18.26 5.80 -12.92
C VAL A 380 -17.20 6.90 -13.01
N LYS A 381 -17.19 7.75 -14.03
CA LYS A 381 -16.24 8.88 -14.12
C LYS A 381 -16.36 9.83 -12.93
N THR A 382 -17.59 10.15 -12.52
CA THR A 382 -17.82 11.01 -11.35
C THR A 382 -17.29 10.36 -10.07
N PHE A 383 -17.52 9.07 -9.89
CA PHE A 383 -16.92 8.32 -8.78
C PHE A 383 -15.38 8.36 -8.86
N GLN A 384 -14.80 8.05 -10.02
CA GLN A 384 -13.35 8.05 -10.23
C GLN A 384 -12.73 9.41 -9.90
N GLN A 385 -13.40 10.50 -10.30
CA GLN A 385 -13.00 11.86 -9.98
C GLN A 385 -13.03 12.14 -8.47
N ILE A 386 -14.12 11.79 -7.78
CA ILE A 386 -14.27 12.00 -6.34
C ILE A 386 -13.15 11.26 -5.57
N PHE A 387 -12.82 10.04 -5.98
CA PHE A 387 -11.83 9.20 -5.29
C PHE A 387 -10.42 9.29 -5.88
N SER A 388 -10.17 10.25 -6.78
CA SER A 388 -8.85 10.51 -7.38
C SER A 388 -8.19 9.28 -8.00
N ILE A 389 -8.97 8.43 -8.65
CA ILE A 389 -8.50 7.32 -9.49
C ILE A 389 -8.65 7.71 -10.98
N PRO A 390 -7.99 7.02 -11.94
CA PRO A 390 -8.08 7.36 -13.36
C PRO A 390 -9.52 7.48 -13.83
N GLN A 391 -9.84 8.55 -14.57
CA GLN A 391 -11.21 8.95 -14.94
C GLN A 391 -11.55 8.50 -16.37
N ASP A 392 -11.39 7.21 -16.66
CA ASP A 392 -11.64 6.65 -18.00
C ASP A 392 -13.10 6.21 -18.20
N GLY A 393 -13.91 6.19 -17.15
CA GLY A 393 -15.30 5.73 -17.16
C GLY A 393 -15.46 4.22 -17.22
N ASN A 394 -14.35 3.47 -17.16
CA ASN A 394 -14.35 2.02 -17.14
C ASN A 394 -14.27 1.50 -15.70
N VAL A 395 -14.83 0.33 -15.45
CA VAL A 395 -14.66 -0.38 -14.18
C VAL A 395 -13.63 -1.48 -14.37
N ASP A 396 -12.37 -1.10 -14.17
CA ASP A 396 -11.26 -2.04 -14.01
C ASP A 396 -11.22 -2.61 -12.58
N PHE A 397 -10.23 -3.46 -12.29
CA PHE A 397 -10.10 -4.04 -10.94
C PHE A 397 -9.92 -2.97 -9.85
N ARG A 398 -9.16 -1.91 -10.11
CA ARG A 398 -8.94 -0.81 -9.16
C ARG A 398 -10.25 -0.10 -8.83
N THR A 399 -11.02 0.24 -9.85
CA THR A 399 -12.31 0.91 -9.73
C THR A 399 -13.33 0.02 -9.03
N TRP A 400 -13.42 -1.25 -9.43
CA TRP A 400 -14.26 -2.26 -8.77
C TRP A 400 -13.95 -2.36 -7.28
N TYR A 401 -12.67 -2.56 -6.93
CA TYR A 401 -12.22 -2.68 -5.55
C TYR A 401 -12.60 -1.45 -4.72
N LYS A 402 -12.37 -0.24 -5.27
CA LYS A 402 -12.68 1.00 -4.55
C LYS A 402 -14.18 1.16 -4.31
N ILE A 403 -15.01 0.87 -5.32
CA ILE A 403 -16.48 0.90 -5.20
C ILE A 403 -16.94 -0.13 -4.16
N SER A 404 -16.51 -1.39 -4.28
CA SER A 404 -16.90 -2.46 -3.36
C SER A 404 -16.46 -2.18 -1.91
N SER A 405 -15.21 -1.75 -1.71
CA SER A 405 -14.68 -1.41 -0.39
C SER A 405 -15.51 -0.30 0.27
N LEU A 406 -15.83 0.77 -0.47
CA LEU A 406 -16.63 1.87 0.06
C LEU A 406 -18.08 1.45 0.34
N TYR A 407 -18.71 0.69 -0.57
CA TYR A 407 -20.05 0.16 -0.39
C TYR A 407 -20.17 -0.65 0.90
N TYR A 408 -19.29 -1.64 1.10
CA TYR A 408 -19.31 -2.46 2.32
C TYR A 408 -18.96 -1.66 3.59
N SER A 409 -18.13 -0.63 3.48
CA SER A 409 -17.85 0.29 4.60
C SER A 409 -19.08 1.13 4.98
N ILE A 410 -19.87 1.58 3.99
CA ILE A 410 -21.11 2.33 4.22
C ILE A 410 -22.16 1.45 4.89
N LEU A 411 -22.39 0.24 4.37
CA LEU A 411 -23.36 -0.71 4.94
C LEU A 411 -23.08 -1.06 6.40
N ALA A 412 -21.81 -1.05 6.79
CA ALA A 412 -21.39 -1.27 8.15
C ALA A 412 -21.80 -0.18 9.13
N THR A 413 -21.84 1.07 8.66
CA THR A 413 -22.16 2.21 9.52
C THR A 413 -23.64 2.22 9.90
N TYR A 414 -24.47 1.42 9.22
CA TYR A 414 -25.90 1.25 9.52
C TYR A 414 -26.19 0.11 10.50
N ARG A 415 -25.15 -0.61 10.95
CA ARG A 415 -25.22 -1.61 12.03
C ARG A 415 -24.52 -1.04 13.25
#